data_AF-A0A310S3M0-F1
#
_entry.id   AF-A0A310S3M0-F1
#
_cell.length_a   1.000
_cell.length_b   1.000
_cell.length_c   1.000
_cell.angle_alpha   90.00
_cell.angle_beta   90.00
_cell.angle_gamma   90.00
#
_symmetry.space_group_name_H-M   'P 1'
#
loop_
_entity.id
_entity.type
_entity.pdbx_description
1 polymer ?
#
loop_
_entity_poly.entity_id
_entity_poly.type
_entity_poly.pdbx_seq_one_letter_code
_entity_poly.pdbx_strand_id
1 'polypeptide(L)'
;LLYLNVFALYTLTASFSNDNSWNVLFALREYSKEWKSLVTILDYSVAIIGAYAITVNLNASNYIICQIIFQYHILNHYVIRLARTSMKNKDRFGYQEDIYNQITTVAKMHAQIKKFRNMMLLYGDYATLAFTIAGIQLCLCVSAFIVLNVHPESNLRISSTMVLVVMFAANLCSNGQRAKDESERVYYNALECGWYNWNTKNRRAYLMFLINNMGTTTFSNTGVYDVDHPLFMFICRTGYALLTLFMGVREKSM
;
A
#
# COMPACT_ATOMS: atom_id res chain seq x y z
N LEU A 1 -3.35 -12.38 -9.04
CA LEU A 1 -3.52 -10.92 -9.07
C LEU A 1 -4.31 -10.45 -10.29
N LEU A 2 -3.92 -10.75 -11.53
CA LEU A 2 -4.68 -10.38 -12.75
C LEU A 2 -6.15 -10.85 -12.78
N TYR A 3 -6.43 -12.10 -12.37
CA TYR A 3 -7.81 -12.62 -12.31
C TYR A 3 -8.70 -11.96 -11.23
N LEU A 4 -8.10 -11.54 -10.11
CA LEU A 4 -8.79 -10.80 -9.03
C LEU A 4 -9.16 -9.38 -9.48
N ASN A 5 -8.35 -8.77 -10.34
CA ASN A 5 -8.56 -7.43 -10.88
C ASN A 5 -9.72 -7.38 -11.88
N VAL A 6 -9.83 -8.38 -12.78
CA VAL A 6 -10.97 -8.49 -13.70
C VAL A 6 -12.28 -8.75 -12.93
N PHE A 7 -12.21 -9.55 -11.87
CA PHE A 7 -13.36 -9.84 -11.01
C PHE A 7 -13.82 -8.61 -10.18
N ALA A 8 -12.89 -7.77 -9.72
CA ALA A 8 -13.23 -6.51 -9.03
C ALA A 8 -13.87 -5.47 -9.97
N LEU A 9 -13.39 -5.36 -11.20
CA LEU A 9 -13.99 -4.52 -12.25
C LEU A 9 -15.40 -5.00 -12.62
N TYR A 10 -15.59 -6.32 -12.70
CA TYR A 10 -16.89 -6.92 -13.00
C TYR A 10 -17.89 -6.76 -11.85
N THR A 11 -17.45 -6.93 -10.60
CA THR A 11 -18.34 -6.80 -9.43
C THR A 11 -18.72 -5.34 -9.13
N LEU A 12 -17.81 -4.38 -9.34
CA LEU A 12 -18.15 -2.95 -9.26
C LEU A 12 -19.22 -2.59 -10.29
N THR A 13 -19.01 -2.92 -11.56
CA THR A 13 -19.96 -2.57 -12.64
C THR A 13 -21.28 -3.35 -12.56
N ALA A 14 -21.26 -4.63 -12.17
CA ALA A 14 -22.44 -5.47 -12.00
C ALA A 14 -23.25 -5.17 -10.73
N SER A 15 -22.67 -4.45 -9.75
CA SER A 15 -23.40 -3.95 -8.58
C SER A 15 -24.29 -2.75 -8.92
N PHE A 16 -24.00 -2.04 -10.02
CA PHE A 16 -24.74 -0.85 -10.44
C PHE A 16 -25.77 -1.11 -11.55
N SER A 17 -25.93 -2.36 -12.00
CA SER A 17 -26.72 -2.67 -13.21
C SER A 17 -28.24 -2.78 -13.02
N ASN A 18 -28.80 -2.56 -11.83
CA ASN A 18 -30.22 -2.82 -11.55
C ASN A 18 -31.05 -1.53 -11.43
N ASP A 19 -32.18 -1.53 -12.15
CA ASP A 19 -32.76 -0.36 -12.84
C ASP A 19 -33.44 0.74 -11.98
N ASN A 20 -33.51 0.58 -10.65
CA ASN A 20 -34.41 1.38 -9.79
C ASN A 20 -33.76 2.16 -8.63
N SER A 21 -32.44 2.13 -8.44
CA SER A 21 -31.82 2.57 -7.18
C SER A 21 -31.31 4.01 -7.11
N TRP A 22 -31.50 4.83 -8.15
CA TRP A 22 -30.88 6.17 -8.20
C TRP A 22 -31.87 7.32 -8.27
N ASN A 23 -32.53 7.74 -7.20
CA ASN A 23 -33.50 8.86 -7.24
C ASN A 23 -32.95 10.18 -7.83
N VAL A 24 -31.63 10.42 -7.79
CA VAL A 24 -30.99 11.62 -8.41
C VAL A 24 -30.76 11.44 -9.92
N LEU A 25 -30.30 10.27 -10.37
CA LEU A 25 -30.26 9.95 -11.81
C LEU A 25 -31.66 9.68 -12.35
N PHE A 26 -32.61 9.25 -11.53
CA PHE A 26 -34.01 9.05 -11.86
C PHE A 26 -34.67 10.39 -12.10
N ALA A 27 -34.41 11.41 -11.27
CA ALA A 27 -34.85 12.77 -11.52
C ALA A 27 -34.32 13.31 -12.86
N LEU A 28 -33.05 13.03 -13.20
CA LEU A 28 -32.48 13.36 -14.52
C LEU A 28 -33.09 12.51 -15.66
N ARG A 29 -33.30 11.21 -15.42
CA ARG A 29 -33.85 10.21 -16.36
C ARG A 29 -35.32 10.45 -16.69
N GLU A 30 -36.06 10.99 -15.72
CA GLU A 30 -37.47 11.34 -15.82
C GLU A 30 -37.65 12.67 -16.58
N TYR A 31 -36.72 13.61 -16.38
CA TYR A 31 -36.66 14.85 -17.17
C TYR A 31 -36.15 14.65 -18.62
N SER A 32 -35.35 13.61 -18.88
CA SER A 32 -34.71 13.40 -20.19
C SER A 32 -35.02 12.02 -20.78
N LYS A 33 -36.30 11.74 -21.10
CA LYS A 33 -36.70 10.47 -21.75
C LYS A 33 -35.86 10.16 -23.01
N GLU A 34 -35.51 11.16 -23.79
CA GLU A 34 -34.70 11.00 -25.01
C GLU A 34 -33.22 10.71 -24.73
N TRP A 35 -32.66 11.25 -23.65
CA TRP A 35 -31.22 11.11 -23.32
C TRP A 35 -30.92 9.94 -22.38
N LYS A 36 -31.94 9.21 -21.91
CA LYS A 36 -31.82 8.11 -20.95
C LYS A 36 -30.77 7.08 -21.37
N SER A 37 -30.77 6.64 -22.62
CA SER A 37 -29.78 5.65 -23.10
C SER A 37 -28.36 6.21 -23.07
N LEU A 38 -28.18 7.47 -23.48
CA LEU A 38 -26.88 8.12 -23.52
C LEU A 38 -26.31 8.35 -22.12
N VAL A 39 -27.11 8.86 -21.18
CA VAL A 39 -26.69 9.06 -19.78
C VAL A 39 -26.30 7.74 -19.13
N THR A 40 -27.07 6.67 -19.36
CA THR A 40 -26.75 5.33 -18.84
C THR A 40 -25.45 4.77 -19.43
N ILE A 41 -25.22 4.92 -20.74
CA ILE A 41 -23.97 4.49 -21.38
C ILE A 41 -22.77 5.28 -20.82
N LEU A 42 -22.92 6.59 -20.68
CA LEU A 42 -21.87 7.44 -20.12
C LEU A 42 -21.52 7.03 -18.68
N ASP A 43 -22.53 6.83 -17.83
CA ASP A 43 -22.32 6.41 -16.44
C ASP A 43 -21.54 5.09 -16.34
N TYR A 44 -21.97 4.04 -17.07
CA TYR A 44 -21.24 2.77 -17.09
C TYR A 44 -19.83 2.91 -17.66
N SER A 45 -19.64 3.72 -18.70
CA SER A 45 -18.32 3.94 -19.29
C SER A 45 -17.37 4.62 -18.29
N VAL A 46 -17.86 5.64 -17.56
CA VAL A 46 -17.09 6.34 -16.52
C VAL A 46 -16.76 5.41 -15.37
N ALA A 47 -17.72 4.57 -14.94
CA ALA A 47 -17.49 3.58 -13.89
C ALA A 47 -16.43 2.54 -14.29
N ILE A 48 -16.48 2.00 -15.52
CA ILE A 48 -15.49 1.04 -16.04
C ILE A 48 -14.10 1.68 -16.11
N ILE A 49 -14.01 2.88 -16.69
CA ILE A 49 -12.74 3.61 -16.82
C ILE A 49 -12.17 3.93 -15.43
N GLY A 50 -13.00 4.38 -14.50
CA GLY A 50 -12.62 4.66 -13.12
C GLY A 50 -12.11 3.41 -12.38
N ALA A 51 -12.84 2.30 -12.45
CA ALA A 51 -12.44 1.04 -11.84
C ALA A 51 -11.12 0.51 -12.42
N TYR A 52 -10.93 0.62 -13.74
CA TYR A 52 -9.68 0.27 -14.41
C TYR A 52 -8.53 1.16 -13.94
N ALA A 53 -8.72 2.48 -13.94
CA ALA A 53 -7.70 3.42 -13.49
C ALA A 53 -7.27 3.16 -12.04
N ILE A 54 -8.23 2.96 -11.12
CA ILE A 54 -7.95 2.64 -9.71
C ILE A 54 -7.12 1.35 -9.62
N THR A 55 -7.58 0.30 -10.32
CA THR A 55 -6.91 -0.99 -10.29
C THR A 55 -5.48 -0.91 -10.81
N VAL A 56 -5.25 -0.23 -11.94
CA VAL A 56 -3.90 -0.04 -12.50
C VAL A 56 -2.99 0.70 -11.51
N ASN A 57 -3.47 1.80 -10.93
CA ASN A 57 -2.68 2.58 -9.96
C ASN A 57 -2.31 1.76 -8.70
N LEU A 58 -3.24 0.94 -8.20
CA LEU A 58 -2.97 0.04 -7.06
C LEU A 58 -1.94 -1.03 -7.38
N ASN A 59 -2.04 -1.66 -8.56
CA ASN A 59 -1.08 -2.67 -8.97
C ASN A 59 0.30 -2.04 -9.22
N ALA A 60 0.36 -0.85 -9.80
CA ALA A 60 1.60 -0.10 -9.95
C ALA A 60 2.23 0.24 -8.59
N SER A 61 1.42 0.72 -7.63
CA SER A 61 1.89 1.04 -6.28
C SER A 61 2.43 -0.20 -5.55
N ASN A 62 1.69 -1.32 -5.62
CA ASN A 62 2.15 -2.59 -5.05
C ASN A 62 3.44 -3.09 -5.71
N TYR A 63 3.56 -2.97 -7.04
CA TYR A 63 4.78 -3.34 -7.75
C TYR A 63 5.98 -2.50 -7.28
N ILE A 64 5.79 -1.19 -7.13
CA ILE A 64 6.82 -0.27 -6.61
C ILE A 64 7.26 -0.68 -5.20
N ILE A 65 6.32 -0.95 -4.29
CA ILE A 65 6.64 -1.39 -2.92
C ILE A 65 7.40 -2.71 -2.95
N CYS A 66 6.94 -3.69 -3.72
CA CYS A 66 7.65 -4.97 -3.91
C CYS A 66 9.07 -4.78 -4.45
N GLN A 67 9.27 -3.84 -5.38
CA GLN A 67 10.59 -3.54 -5.91
C GLN A 67 11.49 -2.94 -4.83
N ILE A 68 10.97 -2.04 -3.98
CA ILE A 68 11.75 -1.47 -2.87
C ILE A 68 12.09 -2.55 -1.83
N ILE A 69 11.15 -3.43 -1.49
CA ILE A 69 11.39 -4.59 -0.63
C ILE A 69 12.54 -5.43 -1.19
N PHE A 70 12.50 -5.73 -2.50
CA PHE A 70 13.53 -6.52 -3.16
C PHE A 70 14.90 -5.85 -3.10
N GLN A 71 14.97 -4.53 -3.31
CA GLN A 71 16.23 -3.79 -3.19
C GLN A 71 16.79 -3.80 -1.76
N TYR A 72 15.94 -3.66 -0.74
CA TYR A 72 16.36 -3.79 0.66
C TYR A 72 16.81 -5.21 0.99
N HIS A 73 16.13 -6.23 0.46
CA HIS A 73 16.54 -7.62 0.63
C HIS A 73 17.95 -7.88 0.04
N ILE A 74 18.24 -7.35 -1.15
CA ILE A 74 19.58 -7.40 -1.74
C ILE A 74 20.59 -6.67 -0.86
N LEU A 75 20.29 -5.44 -0.44
CA LEU A 75 21.16 -4.65 0.44
C LEU A 75 21.49 -5.42 1.72
N ASN A 76 20.49 -6.06 2.30
CA ASN A 76 20.61 -6.86 3.50
C ASN A 76 21.59 -8.04 3.30
N HIS A 77 21.50 -8.73 2.17
CA HIS A 77 22.45 -9.78 1.80
C HIS A 77 23.89 -9.25 1.70
N TYR A 78 24.10 -8.05 1.15
CA TYR A 78 25.42 -7.41 1.12
C TYR A 78 25.94 -7.03 2.52
N VAL A 79 25.08 -6.56 3.42
CA VAL A 79 25.44 -6.25 4.81
C VAL A 79 25.86 -7.53 5.56
N ILE A 80 25.09 -8.62 5.43
CA ILE A 80 25.47 -9.92 6.03
C ILE A 80 26.81 -10.40 5.47
N ARG A 81 27.04 -10.24 4.16
CA ARG A 81 28.31 -10.60 3.53
C ARG A 81 29.47 -9.75 4.07
N LEU A 82 29.26 -8.46 4.28
CA LEU A 82 30.24 -7.57 4.91
C LEU A 82 30.59 -8.05 6.33
N ALA A 83 29.58 -8.39 7.14
CA ALA A 83 29.78 -8.92 8.50
C ALA A 83 30.62 -10.21 8.50
N ARG A 84 30.29 -11.17 7.62
CA ARG A 84 31.04 -12.44 7.47
C ARG A 84 32.47 -12.21 6.98
N THR A 85 32.66 -11.36 5.99
CA THR A 85 33.99 -11.05 5.42
C THR A 85 34.87 -10.37 6.45
N SER A 86 34.26 -9.49 7.27
CA SER A 86 34.93 -8.83 8.38
C SER A 86 35.53 -9.81 9.38
N MET A 87 34.82 -10.90 9.68
CA MET A 87 35.30 -11.91 10.64
C MET A 87 36.34 -12.86 10.04
N LYS A 88 36.18 -13.29 8.79
CA LYS A 88 37.01 -14.36 8.19
C LYS A 88 38.42 -13.90 7.78
N ASN A 89 38.58 -12.65 7.35
CA ASN A 89 39.78 -12.20 6.63
C ASN A 89 40.65 -11.21 7.43
N LYS A 90 40.57 -11.20 8.77
CA LYS A 90 41.21 -10.17 9.62
C LYS A 90 42.72 -10.01 9.38
N ASP A 91 43.41 -11.10 9.06
CA ASP A 91 44.88 -11.12 8.95
C ASP A 91 45.39 -10.93 7.50
N ARG A 92 44.48 -10.76 6.53
CA ARG A 92 44.86 -10.64 5.12
C ARG A 92 45.43 -9.25 4.81
N PHE A 93 46.57 -9.18 4.12
CA PHE A 93 47.09 -7.92 3.59
C PHE A 93 46.06 -7.25 2.66
N GLY A 94 45.82 -5.95 2.83
CA GLY A 94 44.80 -5.21 2.08
C GLY A 94 43.35 -5.33 2.61
N TYR A 95 43.11 -6.13 3.65
CA TYR A 95 41.77 -6.32 4.23
C TYR A 95 41.04 -5.02 4.58
N GLN A 96 41.73 -4.04 5.16
CA GLN A 96 41.10 -2.77 5.55
C GLN A 96 40.62 -1.97 4.34
N GLU A 97 41.32 -2.01 3.21
CA GLU A 97 40.91 -1.32 1.98
C GLU A 97 39.72 -2.04 1.33
N ASP A 98 39.72 -3.37 1.33
CA ASP A 98 38.58 -4.18 0.85
C ASP A 98 37.31 -3.90 1.67
N ILE A 99 37.43 -3.81 3.00
CA ILE A 99 36.31 -3.47 3.90
C ILE A 99 35.82 -2.04 3.63
N TYR A 100 36.72 -1.08 3.44
CA TYR A 100 36.34 0.29 3.08
C TYR A 100 35.52 0.33 1.78
N ASN A 101 35.98 -0.38 0.75
CA ASN A 101 35.31 -0.46 -0.54
C ASN A 101 33.93 -1.15 -0.43
N GLN A 102 33.79 -2.16 0.42
CA GLN A 102 32.50 -2.79 0.68
C GLN A 102 31.54 -1.87 1.44
N ILE A 103 31.99 -1.21 2.51
CA ILE A 103 31.17 -0.24 3.26
C ILE A 103 30.68 0.88 2.34
N THR A 104 31.57 1.45 1.53
CA THR A 104 31.19 2.52 0.60
C THR A 104 30.23 2.04 -0.49
N THR A 105 30.37 0.80 -0.96
CA THR A 105 29.42 0.19 -1.91
C THR A 105 28.04 0.02 -1.28
N VAL A 106 27.96 -0.56 -0.08
CA VAL A 106 26.71 -0.73 0.67
C VAL A 106 26.05 0.63 0.96
N ALA A 107 26.83 1.63 1.35
CA ALA A 107 26.33 2.99 1.59
C ALA A 107 25.80 3.64 0.31
N LYS A 108 26.49 3.48 -0.83
CA LYS A 108 26.02 3.96 -2.13
C LYS A 108 24.71 3.29 -2.54
N MET A 109 24.60 1.98 -2.39
CA MET A 109 23.37 1.22 -2.68
C MET A 109 22.21 1.73 -1.81
N HIS A 110 22.43 1.88 -0.51
CA HIS A 110 21.41 2.40 0.40
C HIS A 110 20.94 3.82 0.02
N ALA A 111 21.88 4.71 -0.34
CA ALA A 111 21.55 6.05 -0.80
C ALA A 111 20.74 6.05 -2.12
N GLN A 112 21.07 5.14 -3.05
CA GLN A 112 20.30 4.96 -4.29
C GLN A 112 18.89 4.44 -4.01
N ILE A 113 18.73 3.47 -3.10
CA ILE A 113 17.43 2.95 -2.69
C ILE A 113 16.58 4.07 -2.08
N LYS A 114 17.14 4.89 -1.19
CA LYS A 114 16.44 6.05 -0.63
C LYS A 114 16.03 7.06 -1.69
N LYS A 115 16.91 7.37 -2.64
CA LYS A 115 16.59 8.28 -3.76
C LYS A 115 15.47 7.72 -4.63
N PHE A 116 15.55 6.44 -4.99
CA PHE A 116 14.54 5.75 -5.78
C PHE A 116 13.18 5.72 -5.06
N ARG A 117 13.18 5.36 -3.78
CA ARG A 117 12.00 5.41 -2.92
C ARG A 117 11.36 6.79 -2.92
N ASN A 118 12.13 7.84 -2.65
CA ASN A 118 11.59 9.21 -2.58
C ASN A 118 11.00 9.66 -3.92
N MET A 119 11.65 9.30 -5.04
CA MET A 119 11.11 9.57 -6.36
C MET A 119 9.78 8.83 -6.59
N MET A 120 9.69 7.57 -6.18
CA MET A 120 8.48 6.77 -6.34
C MET A 120 7.33 7.20 -5.40
N LEU A 121 7.65 7.59 -4.16
CA LEU A 121 6.67 8.14 -3.22
C LEU A 121 6.05 9.43 -3.76
N LEU A 122 6.82 10.29 -4.44
CA LEU A 122 6.27 11.50 -5.07
C LEU A 122 5.13 11.20 -6.05
N TYR A 123 5.22 10.08 -6.79
CA TYR A 123 4.16 9.63 -7.70
C TYR A 123 3.05 8.84 -6.99
N GLY A 124 3.42 8.06 -5.98
CA GLY A 124 2.51 7.16 -5.27
C GLY A 124 1.64 7.83 -4.21
N ASP A 125 2.16 8.83 -3.50
CA ASP A 125 1.56 9.38 -2.26
C ASP A 125 0.15 9.94 -2.48
N TYR A 126 -0.05 10.69 -3.57
CA TYR A 126 -1.38 11.25 -3.88
C TYR A 126 -2.36 10.15 -4.28
N ALA A 127 -1.89 9.14 -5.03
CA ALA A 127 -2.74 8.03 -5.47
C ALA A 127 -3.14 7.13 -4.29
N THR A 128 -2.21 6.84 -3.38
CA THR A 128 -2.48 6.06 -2.17
C THR A 128 -3.39 6.82 -1.21
N LEU A 129 -3.23 8.14 -1.05
CA LEU A 129 -4.12 8.95 -0.22
C LEU A 129 -5.54 9.03 -0.81
N ALA A 130 -5.66 9.29 -2.12
CA ALA A 130 -6.96 9.27 -2.79
C ALA A 130 -7.64 7.91 -2.64
N PHE A 131 -6.86 6.83 -2.71
CA PHE A 131 -7.36 5.48 -2.52
C PHE A 131 -7.83 5.20 -1.08
N THR A 132 -7.11 5.64 -0.04
CA THR A 132 -7.56 5.42 1.34
C THR A 132 -8.88 6.15 1.63
N ILE A 133 -9.02 7.39 1.15
CA ILE A 133 -10.26 8.16 1.26
C ILE A 133 -11.40 7.47 0.50
N ALA A 134 -11.16 7.11 -0.77
CA ALA A 134 -12.15 6.43 -1.59
C ALA A 134 -12.55 5.06 -1.01
N GLY A 135 -11.61 4.31 -0.44
CA GLY A 135 -11.84 3.03 0.21
C GLY A 135 -12.72 3.16 1.46
N ILE A 136 -12.45 4.15 2.31
CA ILE A 136 -13.28 4.43 3.50
C ILE A 136 -14.70 4.83 3.07
N GLN A 137 -14.82 5.72 2.08
CA GLN A 137 -16.12 6.14 1.54
C GLN A 137 -16.89 4.96 0.94
N LEU A 138 -16.23 4.08 0.20
CA LEU A 138 -16.85 2.89 -0.36
C LEU A 138 -17.33 1.94 0.74
N CYS A 139 -16.53 1.70 1.77
CA CYS A 139 -16.94 0.90 2.93
C CYS A 139 -18.17 1.49 3.64
N LEU A 140 -18.23 2.82 3.78
CA LEU A 140 -19.38 3.54 4.33
C LEU A 140 -20.65 3.31 3.51
N CYS A 141 -20.59 3.56 2.20
CA CYS A 141 -21.72 3.41 1.29
C CYS A 141 -22.23 1.96 1.26
N VAL A 142 -21.33 0.99 1.18
CA VAL A 142 -21.67 -0.44 1.15
C VAL A 142 -22.32 -0.87 2.47
N SER A 143 -21.75 -0.47 3.61
CA SER A 143 -22.29 -0.82 4.93
C SER A 143 -23.69 -0.25 5.12
N ALA A 144 -23.91 1.02 4.74
CA ALA A 144 -25.23 1.65 4.80
C ALA A 144 -26.25 0.91 3.90
N PHE A 145 -25.86 0.55 2.67
CA PHE A 145 -26.74 -0.15 1.75
C PHE A 145 -27.19 -1.53 2.27
N ILE A 146 -26.22 -2.31 2.79
CA ILE A 146 -26.48 -3.64 3.36
C ILE A 146 -27.39 -3.53 4.59
N VAL A 147 -27.09 -2.60 5.51
CA VAL A 147 -27.84 -2.47 6.76
C VAL A 147 -29.25 -1.96 6.50
N LEU A 148 -29.43 -0.94 5.66
CA LEU A 148 -30.74 -0.40 5.30
C LEU A 148 -31.56 -1.35 4.41
N ASN A 149 -30.96 -2.44 3.94
CA ASN A 149 -31.57 -3.46 3.10
C ASN A 149 -32.30 -2.88 1.89
N VAL A 150 -31.70 -1.89 1.24
CA VAL A 150 -32.32 -1.13 0.14
C VAL A 150 -32.72 -2.06 -1.01
N HIS A 151 -31.85 -3.02 -1.37
CA HIS A 151 -32.17 -4.08 -2.33
C HIS A 151 -31.53 -5.42 -1.95
N PRO A 152 -32.28 -6.37 -1.35
CA PRO A 152 -31.74 -7.62 -0.83
C PRO A 152 -31.05 -8.49 -1.90
N GLU A 153 -31.56 -8.48 -3.13
CA GLU A 153 -30.98 -9.23 -4.25
C GLU A 153 -29.57 -8.76 -4.63
N SER A 154 -29.25 -7.48 -4.36
CA SER A 154 -27.95 -6.88 -4.67
C SER A 154 -26.95 -6.98 -3.51
N ASN A 155 -27.41 -7.31 -2.30
CA ASN A 155 -26.56 -7.35 -1.11
C ASN A 155 -25.37 -8.32 -1.26
N LEU A 156 -25.57 -9.48 -1.89
CA LEU A 156 -24.48 -10.45 -2.10
C LEU A 156 -23.40 -9.90 -3.04
N ARG A 157 -23.79 -9.23 -4.11
CA ARG A 157 -22.85 -8.61 -5.06
C ARG A 157 -22.06 -7.49 -4.39
N ILE A 158 -22.75 -6.61 -3.69
CA ILE A 158 -22.15 -5.47 -2.99
C ILE A 158 -21.23 -5.97 -1.86
N SER A 159 -21.63 -7.00 -1.10
CA SER A 159 -20.78 -7.64 -0.09
C SER A 159 -19.51 -8.23 -0.70
N SER A 160 -19.58 -8.82 -1.90
CA SER A 160 -18.37 -9.34 -2.57
C SER A 160 -17.38 -8.23 -2.93
N THR A 161 -17.86 -7.05 -3.31
CA THR A 161 -16.99 -5.88 -3.58
C THR A 161 -16.28 -5.40 -2.31
N MET A 162 -16.97 -5.39 -1.16
CA MET A 162 -16.39 -5.03 0.12
C MET A 162 -15.24 -5.95 0.51
N VAL A 163 -15.42 -7.27 0.36
CA VAL A 163 -14.37 -8.26 0.64
C VAL A 163 -13.14 -8.00 -0.22
N LEU A 164 -13.32 -7.70 -1.51
CA LEU A 164 -12.21 -7.37 -2.41
C LEU A 164 -11.46 -6.12 -1.95
N VAL A 165 -12.18 -5.04 -1.63
CA VAL A 165 -11.58 -3.77 -1.17
C VAL A 165 -10.77 -3.99 0.11
N VAL A 166 -11.32 -4.74 1.07
CA VAL A 166 -10.63 -5.08 2.32
C VAL A 166 -9.38 -5.92 2.04
N MET A 167 -9.45 -6.93 1.17
CA MET A 167 -8.28 -7.72 0.78
C MET A 167 -7.21 -6.87 0.11
N PHE A 168 -7.58 -5.91 -0.74
CA PHE A 168 -6.62 -4.99 -1.36
C PHE A 168 -5.96 -4.08 -0.33
N ALA A 169 -6.73 -3.49 0.57
CA ALA A 169 -6.21 -2.67 1.66
C ALA A 169 -5.25 -3.47 2.56
N ALA A 170 -5.61 -4.71 2.90
CA ALA A 170 -4.77 -5.61 3.68
C ALA A 170 -3.45 -5.93 2.97
N ASN A 171 -3.49 -6.23 1.67
CA ASN A 171 -2.28 -6.49 0.88
C ASN A 171 -1.36 -5.26 0.82
N LEU A 172 -1.91 -4.08 0.58
CA LEU A 172 -1.14 -2.84 0.50
C LEU A 172 -0.46 -2.53 1.84
N CYS A 173 -1.20 -2.59 2.95
CA CYS A 173 -0.67 -2.35 4.28
C CYS A 173 0.34 -3.43 4.71
N SER A 174 0.10 -4.69 4.35
CA SER A 174 1.04 -5.80 4.59
C SER A 174 2.36 -5.59 3.84
N ASN A 175 2.30 -5.18 2.57
CA ASN A 175 3.51 -4.87 1.81
C ASN A 175 4.25 -3.65 2.37
N GLY A 176 3.54 -2.60 2.77
CA GLY A 176 4.13 -1.45 3.45
C GLY A 176 4.85 -1.83 4.75
N GLN A 177 4.23 -2.68 5.57
CA GLN A 177 4.85 -3.23 6.78
C GLN A 177 6.10 -4.06 6.45
N ARG A 178 6.02 -4.97 5.48
CA ARG A 178 7.18 -5.79 5.07
C ARG A 178 8.36 -4.94 4.60
N ALA A 179 8.08 -3.84 3.92
CA ALA A 179 9.13 -2.92 3.47
C ALA A 179 9.80 -2.18 4.65
N LYS A 180 9.02 -1.81 5.67
CA LYS A 180 9.53 -1.28 6.94
C LYS A 180 10.41 -2.31 7.64
N ASP A 181 9.91 -3.54 7.79
CA ASP A 181 10.62 -4.64 8.47
C ASP A 181 11.94 -4.97 7.78
N GLU A 182 11.97 -5.09 6.45
CA GLU A 182 13.22 -5.35 5.70
C GLU A 182 14.22 -4.19 5.83
N SER A 183 13.74 -2.93 5.85
CA SER A 183 14.62 -1.79 6.09
C SER A 183 15.23 -1.79 7.49
N GLU A 184 14.46 -2.19 8.51
CA GLU A 184 14.92 -2.29 9.90
C GLU A 184 15.90 -3.46 10.06
N ARG A 185 15.66 -4.56 9.34
CA ARG A 185 16.54 -5.72 9.32
C ARG A 185 17.95 -5.39 8.80
N VAL A 186 18.07 -4.46 7.84
CA VAL A 186 19.38 -3.96 7.37
C VAL A 186 20.13 -3.29 8.52
N TYR A 187 19.46 -2.53 9.37
CA TYR A 187 20.06 -1.89 10.54
C TYR A 187 20.50 -2.93 11.58
N TYR A 188 19.65 -3.87 11.96
CA TYR A 188 20.02 -4.92 12.92
C TYR A 188 21.18 -5.80 12.43
N ASN A 189 21.13 -6.24 11.17
CA ASN A 189 22.21 -7.03 10.59
C ASN A 189 23.49 -6.21 10.43
N ALA A 190 23.38 -4.90 10.25
CA ALA A 190 24.54 -4.04 10.30
C ALA A 190 25.17 -4.11 11.70
N LEU A 191 24.40 -3.94 12.79
CA LEU A 191 24.92 -3.95 14.17
C LEU A 191 25.74 -5.20 14.53
N GLU A 192 25.46 -6.35 13.91
CA GLU A 192 26.20 -7.59 14.10
C GLU A 192 27.60 -7.59 13.45
N CYS A 193 27.96 -6.57 12.65
CA CYS A 193 29.29 -6.44 12.08
C CYS A 193 30.36 -6.31 13.18
N GLY A 194 31.46 -7.06 13.04
CA GLY A 194 32.63 -6.96 13.92
C GLY A 194 33.50 -5.71 13.70
N TRP A 195 32.90 -4.52 13.78
CA TRP A 195 33.54 -3.24 13.46
C TRP A 195 34.65 -2.82 14.44
N TYR A 196 34.74 -3.47 15.60
CA TYR A 196 35.77 -3.25 16.62
C TYR A 196 37.19 -3.48 16.11
N ASN A 197 37.40 -4.31 15.08
CA ASN A 197 38.74 -4.58 14.55
C ASN A 197 39.15 -3.66 13.38
N TRP A 198 38.27 -2.73 12.98
CA TRP A 198 38.53 -1.86 11.84
C TRP A 198 39.36 -0.64 12.21
N ASN A 199 40.07 -0.08 11.23
CA ASN A 199 40.79 1.19 11.39
C ASN A 199 39.80 2.36 11.59
N THR A 200 40.31 3.50 12.05
CA THR A 200 39.49 4.70 12.33
C THR A 200 38.70 5.20 11.11
N LYS A 201 39.29 5.11 9.91
CA LYS A 201 38.66 5.51 8.64
C LYS A 201 37.41 4.67 8.35
N ASN A 202 37.52 3.36 8.46
CA ASN A 202 36.44 2.40 8.21
C ASN A 202 35.34 2.51 9.26
N ARG A 203 35.72 2.63 10.53
CA ARG A 203 34.75 2.86 11.63
C ARG A 203 33.93 4.11 11.38
N ARG A 204 34.56 5.23 10.97
CA ARG A 204 33.85 6.47 10.67
C ARG A 204 32.87 6.31 9.50
N ALA A 205 33.30 5.71 8.39
CA ALA A 205 32.45 5.48 7.23
C ALA A 205 31.24 4.58 7.57
N TYR A 206 31.48 3.55 8.37
CA TYR A 206 30.44 2.63 8.81
C TYR A 206 29.49 3.24 9.84
N LEU A 207 29.97 4.07 10.77
CA LEU A 207 29.10 4.83 11.68
C LEU A 207 28.19 5.79 10.91
N MET A 208 28.70 6.47 9.88
CA MET A 208 27.87 7.29 8.99
C MET A 208 26.80 6.45 8.29
N PHE A 209 27.15 5.24 7.85
CA PHE A 209 26.18 4.29 7.32
C PHE A 209 25.12 3.91 8.36
N LEU A 210 25.51 3.52 9.59
CA LEU A 210 24.58 3.15 10.67
C LEU A 210 23.63 4.29 11.03
N ILE A 211 24.14 5.50 11.25
CA ILE A 211 23.32 6.68 11.57
C ILE A 211 22.30 6.93 10.46
N ASN A 212 22.71 6.78 9.19
CA ASN A 212 21.79 6.91 8.07
C ASN A 212 20.73 5.80 8.00
N ASN A 213 20.96 4.63 8.59
CA ASN A 213 20.00 3.51 8.62
C ASN A 213 19.14 3.49 9.91
N MET A 214 19.42 4.35 10.89
CA MET A 214 18.66 4.39 12.15
C MET A 214 17.19 4.79 11.93
N GLY A 215 16.89 5.53 10.86
CA GLY A 215 15.52 5.81 10.45
C GLY A 215 14.94 4.63 9.66
N THR A 216 13.87 4.02 10.17
CA THR A 216 13.10 3.03 9.41
C THR A 216 12.50 3.67 8.17
N THR A 217 12.49 2.93 7.07
CA THR A 217 11.82 3.40 5.87
C THR A 217 10.33 3.18 6.02
N THR A 218 9.61 4.26 6.32
CA THR A 218 8.15 4.25 6.27
C THR A 218 7.67 4.76 4.91
N PHE A 219 6.54 4.22 4.48
CA PHE A 219 5.77 4.72 3.35
C PHE A 219 4.68 5.60 3.95
N SER A 220 4.95 6.89 4.10
CA SER A 220 3.95 7.82 4.64
C SER A 220 3.32 8.61 3.51
N ASN A 221 1.99 8.68 3.49
CA ASN A 221 1.28 9.55 2.57
C ASN A 221 1.38 10.97 3.08
N THR A 222 2.24 11.81 2.47
CA THR A 222 2.35 13.24 2.82
C THR A 222 2.62 13.53 4.31
N GLY A 223 3.12 12.55 5.07
CA GLY A 223 3.32 12.66 6.52
C GLY A 223 2.07 12.49 7.39
N VAL A 224 0.90 12.18 6.81
CA VAL A 224 -0.35 12.06 7.57
C VAL A 224 -0.51 10.66 8.17
N TYR A 225 -0.33 9.62 7.35
CA TYR A 225 -0.44 8.22 7.77
C TYR A 225 0.66 7.38 7.14
N ASP A 226 1.27 6.51 7.94
CA ASP A 226 2.14 5.44 7.46
C ASP A 226 1.28 4.29 6.93
N VAL A 227 1.62 3.76 5.76
CA VAL A 227 0.98 2.59 5.17
C VAL A 227 1.52 1.34 5.87
N ASP A 228 0.93 1.03 7.02
CA ASP A 228 1.34 -0.06 7.89
C ASP A 228 0.15 -0.86 8.45
N HIS A 229 0.43 -1.90 9.22
CA HIS A 229 -0.61 -2.72 9.85
C HIS A 229 -1.53 -1.92 10.80
N PRO A 230 -1.02 -0.98 11.63
CA PRO A 230 -1.87 -0.04 12.38
C PRO A 230 -2.92 0.69 11.53
N LEU A 231 -2.56 1.20 10.35
CA LEU A 231 -3.53 1.84 9.44
C LEU A 231 -4.64 0.87 9.00
N PHE A 232 -4.27 -0.36 8.63
CA PHE A 232 -5.27 -1.39 8.28
C PHE A 232 -6.23 -1.67 9.44
N MET A 233 -5.71 -1.84 10.65
CA MET A 233 -6.53 -2.05 11.85
C MET A 233 -7.44 -0.87 12.14
N PHE A 234 -6.97 0.36 11.91
CA PHE A 234 -7.77 1.56 12.03
C PHE A 234 -8.95 1.57 11.03
N ILE A 235 -8.71 1.21 9.77
CA ILE A 235 -9.76 1.10 8.75
C ILE A 235 -10.80 0.04 9.15
N CYS A 236 -10.35 -1.15 9.57
CA CYS A 236 -11.25 -2.22 10.00
C CYS A 236 -12.10 -1.84 11.22
N ARG A 237 -11.49 -1.22 12.25
CA ARG A 237 -12.20 -0.75 13.45
C ARG A 237 -13.22 0.34 13.11
N THR A 238 -12.85 1.28 12.24
CA THR A 238 -13.74 2.36 11.80
C THR A 238 -14.91 1.78 11.01
N GLY A 239 -14.66 0.87 10.07
CA GLY A 239 -15.70 0.18 9.31
C GLY A 239 -16.68 -0.60 10.19
N TYR A 240 -16.16 -1.33 11.18
CA TYR A 240 -16.98 -2.06 12.15
C TYR A 240 -17.85 -1.11 12.99
N ALA A 241 -17.26 -0.05 13.55
CA ALA A 241 -17.98 0.94 14.36
C ALA A 241 -19.12 1.60 13.58
N LEU A 242 -18.88 1.93 12.31
CA LEU A 242 -19.89 2.49 11.42
C LEU A 242 -21.01 1.50 11.13
N LEU A 243 -20.68 0.24 10.87
CA LEU A 243 -21.66 -0.83 10.67
C LEU A 243 -22.55 -1.01 11.91
N THR A 244 -21.95 -1.02 13.12
CA THR A 244 -22.70 -1.05 14.39
C THR A 244 -23.62 0.16 14.55
N LEU A 245 -23.13 1.36 14.22
CA LEU A 245 -23.94 2.59 14.27
C LEU A 245 -25.17 2.49 13.36
N PHE A 246 -24.98 2.06 12.11
CA PHE A 246 -26.10 1.89 11.17
C PHE A 246 -27.10 0.84 11.66
N MET A 247 -26.64 -0.26 12.25
CA MET A 247 -27.55 -1.28 12.82
C MET A 247 -28.39 -0.70 13.96
N GLY A 248 -27.80 0.10 14.84
CA GLY A 248 -28.52 0.78 15.92
C GLY A 248 -29.54 1.82 15.42
N VAL A 249 -29.25 2.51 14.31
CA VAL A 249 -30.22 3.42 13.66
C VAL A 249 -31.40 2.65 13.08
N ARG A 250 -31.15 1.50 12.44
CA ARG A 250 -32.21 0.65 11.89
C ARG A 250 -33.16 0.14 12.96
N GLU A 251 -32.63 -0.33 14.09
CA GLU A 251 -33.46 -0.83 15.21
C GLU A 251 -34.42 0.24 15.75
N LYS A 252 -33.98 1.50 15.83
CA LYS A 252 -34.84 2.62 16.26
C LYS A 252 -35.91 3.04 15.24
N SER A 253 -35.76 2.65 13.98
CA SER A 253 -36.68 3.01 12.90
C SER A 253 -37.80 1.99 12.66
N MET A 254 -37.72 0.82 13.32
CA MET A 254 -38.77 -0.21 13.35
C MET A 254 -39.63 -0.05 14.60
#